data_AF-A0A971L3V9-F1
#
_entry.id   AF-A0A971L3V9-F1
#
_cell.length_a   1.000
_cell.length_b   1.000
_cell.length_c   1.000
_cell.angle_alpha   90.00
_cell.angle_beta   90.00
_cell.angle_gamma   90.00
#
_symmetry.space_group_name_H-M   'P 1'
#
loop_
_entity.id
_entity.type
_entity.pdbx_description
1 polymer ?
#
loop_
_entity_poly.entity_id
_entity_poly.type
_entity_poly.pdbx_seq_one_letter_code
_entity_poly.pdbx_strand_id
1 'polypeptide(L)' 'MADYKLRRATSALYYLNPHDREVWLKAAMALKQEHGDEARYLWEEWSKKASNYCPKSAESVWRSCG' A
#
# COMPACT_ATOMS: atom_id res chain seq x y z
N MET A 1 -10.73 -0.58 17.74
CA MET A 1 -11.50 0.14 16.68
C MET A 1 -10.61 0.75 15.59
N ALA A 2 -9.29 0.91 15.78
CA ALA A 2 -8.35 1.26 14.71
C ALA A 2 -7.90 0.04 13.86
N ASP A 3 -7.95 -1.18 14.42
CA ASP A 3 -7.48 -2.41 13.77
C ASP A 3 -8.42 -2.93 12.66
N TYR A 4 -9.74 -2.70 12.78
CA TYR A 4 -10.72 -3.23 11.81
C TYR A 4 -10.62 -2.56 10.44
N LYS A 5 -10.29 -1.26 10.41
CA LYS A 5 -10.12 -0.50 9.16
C LYS A 5 -8.88 -0.95 8.39
N LEU A 6 -7.77 -1.15 9.10
CA LEU A 6 -6.50 -1.60 8.52
C LEU A 6 -6.66 -2.98 7.89
N ARG A 7 -7.40 -3.87 8.57
CA ARG A 7 -7.73 -5.21 8.07
C ARG A 7 -8.59 -5.14 6.81
N ARG A 8 -9.60 -4.25 6.75
CA ARG A 8 -10.41 -4.08 5.54
C ARG A 8 -9.64 -3.53 4.35
N ALA A 9 -8.77 -2.53 4.56
CA ALA A 9 -7.93 -2.01 3.50
C ALA A 9 -6.97 -3.10 2.96
N THR A 10 -6.39 -3.90 3.87
CA THR A 10 -5.56 -5.05 3.49
C THR A 10 -6.34 -6.10 2.71
N SER A 11 -7.56 -6.43 3.15
CA SER A 11 -8.44 -7.36 2.41
C SER A 11 -8.81 -6.83 1.03
N ALA A 12 -9.03 -5.52 0.87
CA ALA A 12 -9.29 -4.91 -0.43
C ALA A 12 -8.07 -5.00 -1.36
N LEU A 13 -6.85 -4.80 -0.84
CA LEU A 13 -5.61 -4.96 -1.61
C LEU A 13 -5.45 -6.37 -2.21
N TYR A 14 -5.93 -7.41 -1.51
CA TYR A 14 -5.90 -8.77 -2.05
C TYR A 14 -6.70 -8.94 -3.35
N TYR A 15 -7.71 -8.11 -3.60
CA TYR A 15 -8.49 -8.10 -4.84
C TYR A 15 -7.92 -7.18 -5.92
N LEU A 16 -6.93 -6.35 -5.57
CA LEU A 16 -6.30 -5.39 -6.44
C LEU A 16 -5.02 -5.96 -7.05
N ASN A 17 -4.70 -5.54 -8.27
CA ASN A 17 -3.48 -5.96 -8.95
C ASN A 17 -2.30 -5.05 -8.55
N PRO A 18 -1.25 -5.56 -7.89
CA PRO A 18 -0.08 -4.76 -7.50
C PRO A 18 0.79 -4.33 -8.68
N HIS A 19 0.59 -4.90 -9.88
CA HIS A 19 1.27 -4.46 -11.10
C HIS A 19 0.73 -3.16 -11.68
N ASP A 20 -0.52 -2.82 -11.37
CA ASP A 20 -1.15 -1.62 -11.87
C ASP A 20 -0.67 -0.41 -11.05
N ARG A 21 0.06 0.49 -11.71
CA ARG A 21 0.74 1.60 -11.03
C ARG A 21 -0.24 2.60 -10.44
N GLU A 22 -1.39 2.84 -11.07
CA GLU A 22 -2.40 3.75 -10.52
C GLU A 22 -3.03 3.16 -9.26
N VAL A 23 -3.40 1.88 -9.30
CA VAL A 23 -3.96 1.16 -8.16
C VAL A 23 -2.94 1.12 -7.02
N TRP A 24 -1.68 0.84 -7.33
CA TRP A 24 -0.58 0.80 -6.38
C TRP A 24 -0.35 2.15 -5.66
N LEU A 25 -0.40 3.26 -6.40
CA LEU A 25 -0.31 4.62 -5.85
C LEU A 25 -1.51 5.00 -4.98
N LYS A 26 -2.74 4.73 -5.46
CA LYS A 26 -3.98 5.02 -4.72
C LYS A 26 -4.04 4.22 -3.41
N ALA A 27 -3.60 2.96 -3.44
CA ALA A 27 -3.46 2.12 -2.26
C ALA A 27 -2.51 2.73 -1.23
N ALA A 28 -1.33 3.21 -1.66
CA ALA A 28 -0.36 3.84 -0.77
C ALA A 28 -0.93 5.10 -0.10
N MET A 29 -1.58 5.96 -0.88
CA MET A 29 -2.20 7.19 -0.37
C MET A 29 -3.32 6.89 0.63
N ALA A 30 -4.25 5.99 0.28
CA ALA A 30 -5.38 5.65 1.15
C ALA A 30 -4.89 5.06 2.49
N LEU A 31 -3.90 4.16 2.44
CA LEU A 31 -3.32 3.57 3.64
C LEU A 31 -2.59 4.59 4.49
N LYS A 32 -1.76 5.44 3.88
CA LYS A 32 -1.01 6.46 4.62
C LYS A 32 -1.93 7.50 5.26
N GLN A 33 -3.01 7.90 4.58
CA GLN A 33 -3.98 8.87 5.09
C GLN A 33 -4.81 8.30 6.26
N GLU A 34 -5.24 7.04 6.20
CA GLU A 34 -6.06 6.46 7.27
C GLU A 34 -5.25 5.87 8.44
N HIS A 35 -4.03 5.42 8.19
CA HIS A 35 -3.26 4.60 9.14
C HIS A 35 -1.83 5.09 9.38
N GLY A 36 -1.37 6.13 8.69
CA GLY A 36 -0.02 6.63 8.81
C GLY A 36 1.04 5.58 8.42
N ASP A 37 2.22 5.70 9.00
CA ASP A 37 3.38 4.85 8.67
C ASP A 37 3.25 3.39 9.09
N GLU A 38 2.31 3.04 9.97
CA GLU A 38 2.06 1.64 10.37
C GLU A 38 1.55 0.79 9.19
N ALA A 39 0.81 1.38 8.26
CA ALA A 39 0.30 0.68 7.09
C ALA A 39 1.34 0.48 5.98
N ARG A 40 2.53 1.12 6.09
CA ARG A 40 3.62 1.00 5.13
C ARG A 40 4.02 -0.46 4.94
N TYR A 41 4.21 -1.18 6.05
CA TYR A 41 4.64 -2.57 6.01
C TYR A 41 3.65 -3.46 5.26
N LEU A 42 2.35 -3.29 5.50
CA LEU A 42 1.30 -4.06 4.82
C LEU A 42 1.25 -3.78 3.32
N TRP A 43 1.36 -2.50 2.93
CA TRP A 43 1.41 -2.11 1.53
C TRP A 43 2.67 -2.63 0.84
N GLU A 44 3.85 -2.55 1.48
CA GLU A 44 5.10 -3.07 0.93
C GLU A 44 5.04 -4.59 0.74
N GLU A 45 4.52 -5.35 1.72
CA GLU A 45 4.35 -6.80 1.62
C GLU A 45 3.39 -7.18 0.47
N TRP A 46 2.31 -6.43 0.29
CA TRP A 46 1.43 -6.60 -0.87
C TRP A 46 2.13 -6.23 -2.19
N SER A 47 2.90 -5.15 -2.21
CA SER A 47 3.62 -4.66 -3.38
C SER A 47 4.69 -5.64 -3.87
N LYS A 48 5.36 -6.36 -2.95
CA LYS A 48 6.35 -7.40 -3.26
C LYS A 48 5.77 -8.56 -4.08
N LYS A 49 4.45 -8.72 -4.13
CA LYS A 49 3.79 -9.73 -4.98
C LYS A 49 3.87 -9.40 -6.47
N ALA A 50 4.12 -8.14 -6.84
CA ALA A 50 4.36 -7.78 -8.22
C ALA A 50 5.81 -8.13 -8.62
N SER A 51 5.98 -8.85 -9.73
CA SER A 51 7.31 -9.25 -10.22
C SER A 51 8.23 -8.07 -10.60
N ASN A 52 7.67 -6.88 -10.82
CA ASN A 52 8.38 -5.63 -11.08
C ASN A 52 8.57 -4.77 -9.82
N TYR A 53 8.38 -5.33 -8.63
CA TYR A 53 8.56 -4.60 -7.38
C TYR A 53 9.99 -4.05 -7.24
N CYS A 54 10.08 -2.76 -6.91
CA CYS A 54 11.35 -2.09 -6.63
C CYS A 54 11.27 -1.39 -5.28
N PRO A 55 12.08 -1.79 -4.27
CA PRO A 55 12.00 -1.21 -2.92
C PRO A 55 12.33 0.28 -2.90
N LYS A 56 13.25 0.76 -3.76
CA LYS A 56 13.55 2.19 -3.90
C LYS A 56 12.35 2.99 -4.42
N SER A 57 11.63 2.41 -5.40
CA SER A 57 10.42 3.04 -5.94
C SER A 57 9.30 3.07 -4.91
N ALA A 58 9.15 2.00 -4.13
CA ALA A 58 8.18 1.92 -3.05
C ALA A 58 8.42 2.97 -1.98
N GLU A 59 9.67 3.13 -1.51
CA GLU A 59 10.01 4.17 -0.55
C GLU A 59 9.77 5.59 -1.09
N SER A 60 10.16 5.85 -2.34
CA SER A 60 9.94 7.15 -2.96
C SER A 60 8.47 7.50 -3.08
N VAL A 61 7.63 6.52 -3.46
CA VAL A 61 6.18 6.70 -3.52
C VAL A 61 5.60 6.93 -2.13
N TRP A 62 5.96 6.10 -1.15
CA TRP A 62 5.45 6.25 0.20
C TRP A 62 5.76 7.61 0.81
N ARG A 63 6.97 8.15 0.56
CA ARG A 63 7.33 9.51 0.97
C ARG A 63 6.60 10.60 0.19
N SER A 64 6.30 10.36 -1.08
CA SER A 64 5.56 11.31 -1.93
C SER A 64 4.06 11.35 -1.66
N CYS A 65 3.48 10.31 -1.07
CA CYS A 65 2.11 10.34 -0.57
C CYS A 65 2.07 11.30 0.62
N GLY A 66 1.45 12.47 0.46
CA GLY A 66 1.27 13.48 1.51
C GLY A 66 0.00 13.25 2.30
#